data_AF-A0A101JKI7-F1
#
_entry.id   AF-A0A101JKI7-F1
#
_cell.length_a   1.000
_cell.length_b   1.000
_cell.length_c   1.000
_cell.angle_alpha   90.00
_cell.angle_beta   90.00
_cell.angle_gamma   90.00
#
_symmetry.space_group_name_H-M   'P 1'
#
loop_
_entity.id
_entity.type
_entity.pdbx_description
1 polymer ?
#
loop_
_entity_poly.entity_id
_entity_poly.type
_entity_poly.pdbx_seq_one_letter_code
_entity_poly.pdbx_strand_id
1 'polypeptide(L)'
;MEDLDLTPYTYLSAPLPMLTVGWLGPEYGVQGGTDAPLTAGELDQLRTRSRRIVSLCLGWHTCEFCLAADGNGEYHYYLPDGRIYAAPMMIVHYAEQHGYRPPPDLLEAPPPQWDRRAEQLCALLLDEAADVGWRAAAVEELGNWLDRRAFDALIQVMRAGGELLVLTGIDLGRALAGFVPLGYLDDLDPATLDPGVRHGIDLAQAEQNGR
;
A
#
# COMPACT_ATOMS: atom_id res chain seq x y z
N MET A 1 -8.60 -0.03 15.99
CA MET A 1 -7.31 -0.12 16.71
C MET A 1 -6.67 1.23 16.54
N GLU A 2 -6.25 1.83 17.64
CA GLU A 2 -5.63 3.16 17.65
C GLU A 2 -4.18 3.00 18.08
N ASP A 3 -3.27 3.73 17.46
CA ASP A 3 -1.86 3.73 17.81
C ASP A 3 -1.33 5.17 17.78
N LEU A 4 -0.38 5.47 18.66
CA LEU A 4 0.35 6.73 18.60
C LEU A 4 1.23 6.77 17.34
N ASP A 5 1.23 7.90 16.65
CA ASP A 5 2.10 8.14 15.50
C ASP A 5 3.56 7.91 15.89
N LEU A 6 4.31 7.39 14.92
CA LEU A 6 5.74 7.10 15.03
C LEU A 6 6.07 6.02 16.07
N THR A 7 5.09 5.20 16.46
CA THR A 7 5.34 3.97 17.23
C THR A 7 5.49 2.76 16.32
N PRO A 8 6.12 1.67 16.78
CA PRO A 8 6.27 0.47 15.96
C PRO A 8 4.91 -0.09 15.52
N TYR A 9 4.77 -0.37 14.23
CA TYR A 9 3.59 -1.02 13.67
C TYR A 9 3.50 -2.47 14.14
N THR A 10 2.36 -2.84 14.74
CA THR A 10 2.11 -4.19 15.27
C THR A 10 0.76 -4.78 14.88
N TYR A 11 -0.01 -4.11 14.01
CA TYR A 11 -1.36 -4.57 13.65
C TYR A 11 -1.32 -5.87 12.82
N LEU A 12 -0.50 -5.89 11.77
CA LEU A 12 -0.21 -7.09 10.98
C LEU A 12 1.26 -7.47 11.07
N SER A 13 1.55 -8.72 10.75
CA SER A 13 2.93 -9.18 10.55
C SER A 13 3.45 -8.62 9.21
N ALA A 14 4.54 -7.86 9.24
CA ALA A 14 5.15 -7.24 8.05
C ALA A 14 6.61 -7.69 7.84
N PRO A 15 7.04 -7.92 6.57
CA PRO A 15 8.40 -8.39 6.28
C PRO A 15 9.47 -7.32 6.53
N LEU A 16 9.06 -6.05 6.65
CA LEU A 16 9.90 -4.91 6.96
C LEU A 16 9.34 -4.17 8.18
N PRO A 17 10.19 -3.63 9.06
CA PRO A 17 9.73 -2.83 10.20
C PRO A 17 9.14 -1.51 9.71
N MET A 18 8.00 -1.11 10.30
CA MET A 18 7.27 0.10 9.95
C MET A 18 6.88 0.87 11.21
N LEU A 19 6.55 2.15 11.03
CA LEU A 19 5.98 3.00 12.06
C LEU A 19 4.54 3.34 11.71
N THR A 20 3.67 3.41 12.71
CA THR A 20 2.27 3.82 12.56
C THR A 20 2.18 5.31 12.27
N VAL A 21 1.29 5.69 11.35
CA VAL A 21 0.84 7.08 11.20
C VAL A 21 -0.66 7.11 10.90
N GLY A 22 -1.41 7.99 11.57
CA GLY A 22 -2.83 8.20 11.31
C GLY A 22 -3.75 7.06 11.78
N TRP A 23 -3.30 6.24 12.73
CA TRP A 23 -4.10 5.21 13.41
C TRP A 23 -4.90 5.85 14.54
N LEU A 24 -5.87 6.68 14.16
CA LEU A 24 -6.60 7.55 15.07
C LEU A 24 -7.87 6.88 15.60
N GLY A 25 -8.32 7.33 16.77
CA GLY A 25 -9.65 7.07 17.30
C GLY A 25 -9.91 7.88 18.57
N PRO A 26 -11.00 7.57 19.30
CA PRO A 26 -11.40 8.31 20.49
C PRO A 26 -10.43 8.24 21.68
N GLU A 27 -9.58 7.22 21.80
CA GLU A 27 -8.63 7.07 22.93
C GLU A 27 -7.49 8.08 22.86
N TYR A 28 -6.79 8.16 21.72
CA TYR A 28 -5.66 9.09 21.53
C TYR A 28 -6.06 10.37 20.79
N GLY A 29 -7.26 10.43 20.23
CA GLY A 29 -7.76 11.57 19.48
C GLY A 29 -7.02 11.80 18.16
N VAL A 30 -7.11 13.03 17.66
CA VAL A 30 -6.39 13.44 16.45
C VAL A 30 -4.98 13.90 16.81
N GLN A 31 -3.99 13.20 16.27
CA GLN A 31 -2.57 13.44 16.52
C GLN A 31 -1.99 14.48 15.55
N GLY A 32 -0.87 15.11 15.93
CA GLY A 32 -0.25 16.19 15.14
C GLY A 32 -1.00 17.53 15.17
N GLY A 33 -2.06 17.64 15.98
CA GLY A 33 -2.96 18.79 16.03
C GLY A 33 -2.49 19.94 16.92
N THR A 34 -1.63 20.82 16.39
CA THR A 34 -1.49 22.19 16.92
C THR A 34 -1.45 23.29 15.85
N ASP A 35 -1.16 22.98 14.58
CA ASP A 35 -0.83 24.02 13.60
C ASP A 35 -1.56 23.83 12.27
N ALA A 36 -2.75 24.43 12.18
CA ALA A 36 -3.58 24.61 10.97
C ALA A 36 -3.93 23.33 10.17
N PRO A 37 -5.11 23.30 9.51
CA PRO A 37 -5.40 22.25 8.53
C PRO A 37 -4.31 22.16 7.45
N LEU A 38 -4.16 20.99 6.81
CA LEU A 38 -3.35 20.87 5.61
C LEU A 38 -3.82 21.89 4.57
N THR A 39 -2.86 22.52 3.89
CA THR A 39 -3.16 23.32 2.70
C THR A 39 -3.71 22.42 1.59
N ALA A 40 -4.41 23.00 0.61
CA ALA A 40 -4.90 22.24 -0.54
C ALA A 40 -3.78 21.50 -1.30
N GLY A 41 -2.58 22.10 -1.37
CA GLY A 41 -1.41 21.46 -1.99
C GLY A 41 -0.86 20.28 -1.19
N GLU A 42 -0.79 20.39 0.14
CA GLU A 42 -0.36 19.28 1.00
C GLU A 42 -1.35 18.12 0.98
N LEU A 43 -2.64 18.43 0.93
CA LEU A 43 -3.69 17.45 0.79
C LEU A 43 -3.63 16.73 -0.56
N ASP A 44 -3.38 17.44 -1.66
CA ASP A 44 -3.17 16.84 -2.98
C ASP A 44 -1.93 15.93 -3.01
N GLN A 45 -0.85 16.32 -2.33
CA GLN A 45 0.33 15.47 -2.13
C GLN A 45 -0.04 14.20 -1.37
N LEU A 46 -0.74 14.31 -0.23
CA LEU A 46 -1.18 13.15 0.54
C LEU A 46 -2.06 12.20 -0.31
N ARG A 47 -3.00 12.74 -1.07
CA ARG A 47 -3.84 11.97 -2.01
C ARG A 47 -3.00 11.28 -3.08
N THR A 48 -2.02 11.97 -3.64
CA THR A 48 -1.14 11.43 -4.67
C THR A 48 -0.26 10.29 -4.16
N ARG A 49 0.17 10.35 -2.91
CA ARG A 49 0.91 9.24 -2.28
C ARG A 49 0.01 8.08 -1.85
N SER A 50 -1.23 8.38 -1.49
CA SER A 50 -2.21 7.41 -0.98
C SER A 50 -3.02 6.78 -2.13
N ARG A 51 -2.32 6.26 -3.14
CA ARG A 51 -2.94 5.68 -4.35
C ARG A 51 -2.99 4.17 -4.37
N ARG A 52 -2.02 3.50 -3.75
CA ARG A 52 -1.93 2.04 -3.73
C ARG A 52 -2.34 1.51 -2.37
N ILE A 53 -3.54 0.95 -2.29
CA ILE A 53 -3.99 0.25 -1.09
C ILE A 53 -3.35 -1.13 -1.05
N VAL A 54 -2.77 -1.47 0.09
CA VAL A 54 -2.20 -2.77 0.45
C VAL A 54 -2.91 -3.33 1.69
N SER A 55 -2.65 -4.58 2.04
CA SER A 55 -3.12 -5.24 3.25
C SER A 55 -4.64 -5.14 3.45
N LEU A 56 -5.38 -5.44 2.38
CA LEU A 56 -6.84 -5.46 2.41
C LEU A 56 -7.35 -6.50 3.42
N CYS A 57 -8.23 -6.06 4.30
CA CYS A 57 -8.86 -6.86 5.33
C CYS A 57 -10.28 -7.28 4.91
N LEU A 58 -10.75 -8.40 5.45
CA LEU A 58 -12.13 -8.89 5.21
C LEU A 58 -13.21 -8.01 5.85
N GLY A 59 -12.86 -7.19 6.84
CA GLY A 59 -13.77 -6.29 7.54
C GLY A 59 -13.58 -4.83 7.13
N TRP A 60 -14.57 -4.01 7.47
CA TRP A 60 -14.53 -2.56 7.29
C TRP A 60 -14.38 -1.87 8.64
N HIS A 61 -13.59 -0.81 8.66
CA HIS A 61 -13.55 0.13 9.77
C HIS A 61 -14.28 1.40 9.36
N THR A 62 -15.33 1.75 10.09
CA THR A 62 -16.06 3.00 9.95
C THR A 62 -15.44 4.07 10.84
N CYS A 63 -15.18 5.26 10.30
CA CYS A 63 -14.58 6.38 11.03
C CYS A 63 -15.36 6.69 12.32
N GLU A 64 -14.71 6.51 13.47
CA GLU A 64 -15.33 6.67 14.79
C GLU A 64 -15.62 8.13 15.17
N PHE A 65 -15.07 9.09 14.42
CA PHE A 65 -15.29 10.52 14.66
C PHE A 65 -16.56 11.08 14.00
N CYS A 66 -16.89 10.64 12.77
CA CYS A 66 -18.02 11.18 12.02
C CYS A 66 -18.95 10.14 11.38
N LEU A 67 -18.57 8.86 11.38
CA LEU A 67 -19.35 7.76 10.79
C LEU A 67 -19.64 7.92 9.28
N ALA A 68 -18.86 8.76 8.58
CA ALA A 68 -19.12 9.14 7.18
C ALA A 68 -18.12 8.54 6.17
N ALA A 69 -17.15 7.75 6.64
CA ALA A 69 -16.15 7.10 5.79
C ALA A 69 -15.84 5.70 6.32
N ASP A 70 -15.56 4.79 5.39
CA ASP A 70 -15.12 3.44 5.68
C ASP A 70 -13.75 3.19 5.03
N GLY A 71 -12.94 2.34 5.66
CA GLY A 71 -11.69 1.84 5.11
C GLY A 71 -11.45 0.39 5.49
N ASN A 72 -10.75 -0.37 4.65
CA ASN A 72 -10.49 -1.79 4.86
C ASN A 72 -9.07 -2.21 4.46
N GLY A 73 -8.12 -1.28 4.44
CA GLY A 73 -6.74 -1.58 4.08
C GLY A 73 -5.81 -0.45 4.50
N GLU A 74 -4.61 -0.47 3.95
CA GLU A 74 -3.51 0.39 4.39
C GLU A 74 -2.78 1.04 3.21
N TYR A 75 -2.04 2.10 3.51
CA TYR A 75 -1.03 2.69 2.64
C TYR A 75 0.32 2.56 3.32
N HIS A 76 1.33 2.11 2.58
CA HIS A 76 2.71 2.06 3.05
C HIS A 76 3.56 3.12 2.33
N TYR A 77 4.16 4.03 3.09
CA TYR A 77 4.98 5.12 2.58
C TYR A 77 6.46 4.82 2.82
N TYR A 78 7.19 4.67 1.73
CA TYR A 78 8.62 4.37 1.73
C TYR A 78 9.44 5.65 1.66
N LEU A 79 10.07 6.03 2.78
CA LEU A 79 10.89 7.24 2.86
C LEU A 79 12.33 7.01 2.37
N PRO A 80 13.03 8.03 1.84
CA PRO A 80 14.40 7.90 1.36
C PRO A 80 15.43 7.48 2.41
N ASP A 81 15.18 7.77 3.68
CA ASP A 81 16.06 7.42 4.80
C ASP A 81 15.90 5.96 5.28
N GLY A 82 15.03 5.19 4.62
CA GLY A 82 14.77 3.80 4.94
C GLY A 82 13.56 3.58 5.86
N ARG A 83 12.99 4.63 6.47
CA ARG A 83 11.75 4.50 7.24
C ARG A 83 10.58 4.11 6.34
N ILE A 84 9.64 3.39 6.94
CA ILE A 84 8.37 3.02 6.31
C ILE A 84 7.27 3.46 7.26
N TYR A 85 6.30 4.20 6.76
CA TYR A 85 5.08 4.51 7.50
C TYR A 85 3.94 3.63 7.02
N ALA A 86 3.22 3.02 7.95
CA ALA A 86 1.98 2.30 7.70
C ALA A 86 0.81 3.15 8.20
N ALA A 87 -0.15 3.41 7.31
CA ALA A 87 -1.33 4.19 7.62
C ALA A 87 -2.61 3.49 7.20
N PRO A 88 -3.73 3.66 7.92
CA PRO A 88 -5.00 3.16 7.45
C PRO A 88 -5.44 3.90 6.18
N MET A 89 -6.25 3.23 5.36
CA MET A 89 -6.82 3.79 4.12
C MET A 89 -7.54 5.13 4.33
N MET A 90 -8.00 5.42 5.55
CA MET A 90 -8.68 6.66 5.91
C MET A 90 -7.75 7.83 6.25
N ILE A 91 -6.42 7.72 6.15
CA ILE A 91 -5.49 8.82 6.45
C ILE A 91 -5.83 10.14 5.73
N VAL A 92 -6.27 10.06 4.47
CA VAL A 92 -6.75 11.24 3.71
C VAL A 92 -8.01 11.81 4.34
N HIS A 93 -9.00 10.96 4.65
CA HIS A 93 -10.24 11.38 5.30
C HIS A 93 -9.97 12.05 6.65
N TYR A 94 -9.06 11.48 7.46
CA TYR A 94 -8.65 12.08 8.73
C TYR A 94 -8.00 13.45 8.55
N ALA A 95 -7.16 13.62 7.54
CA ALA A 95 -6.54 14.91 7.27
C ALA A 95 -7.58 15.96 6.84
N GLU A 96 -8.54 15.58 6.00
CA GLU A 96 -9.55 16.49 5.45
C GLU A 96 -10.66 16.86 6.42
N GLN A 97 -11.20 15.87 7.13
CA GLN A 97 -12.42 16.04 7.92
C GLN A 97 -12.11 16.24 9.40
N HIS A 98 -10.94 15.78 9.86
CA HIS A 98 -10.58 15.76 11.27
C HIS A 98 -9.31 16.56 11.59
N GLY A 99 -8.69 17.19 10.59
CA GLY A 99 -7.53 18.06 10.79
C GLY A 99 -6.27 17.32 11.19
N TYR A 100 -6.20 16.00 10.94
CA TYR A 100 -4.98 15.23 11.14
C TYR A 100 -3.86 15.76 10.25
N ARG A 101 -2.67 15.92 10.85
CA ARG A 101 -1.47 16.36 10.13
C ARG A 101 -0.43 15.24 10.20
N PRO A 102 -0.16 14.52 9.09
CA PRO A 102 0.89 13.50 9.09
C PRO A 102 2.27 14.13 9.31
N PRO A 103 3.27 13.32 9.70
CA PRO A 103 4.67 13.74 9.75
C PRO A 103 5.08 14.47 8.45
N PRO A 104 5.79 15.63 8.52
CA PRO A 104 6.12 16.42 7.33
C PRO A 104 6.91 15.65 6.26
N ASP A 105 7.78 14.73 6.70
CA ASP A 105 8.56 13.88 5.82
C ASP A 105 7.70 12.90 5.00
N LEU A 106 6.50 12.54 5.46
CA LEU A 106 5.50 11.81 4.66
C LEU A 106 5.02 12.65 3.49
N LEU A 107 4.82 13.95 3.66
CA LEU A 107 4.35 14.83 2.58
C LEU A 107 5.47 15.12 1.57
N GLU A 108 6.69 15.33 2.06
CA GLU A 108 7.83 15.78 1.27
C GLU A 108 8.59 14.67 0.51
N ALA A 109 8.50 13.41 0.94
CA ALA A 109 9.29 12.36 0.31
C ALA A 109 8.95 12.18 -1.21
N PRO A 110 9.92 11.82 -2.06
CA PRO A 110 9.61 11.39 -3.42
C PRO A 110 8.94 10.00 -3.43
N PRO A 111 8.35 9.57 -4.56
CA PRO A 111 8.07 8.15 -4.78
C PRO A 111 9.33 7.30 -4.55
N PRO A 112 9.20 6.06 -4.04
CA PRO A 112 10.36 5.24 -3.76
C PRO A 112 11.12 4.93 -5.05
N GLN A 113 12.44 5.11 -4.99
CA GLN A 113 13.36 4.57 -5.99
C GLN A 113 13.86 3.22 -5.52
N TRP A 114 14.31 2.39 -6.46
CA TRP A 114 14.85 1.07 -6.12
C TRP A 114 15.94 1.17 -5.07
N ASP A 115 15.78 0.41 -3.99
CA ASP A 115 16.67 0.42 -2.84
C ASP A 115 16.78 -0.99 -2.23
N ARG A 116 17.51 -1.07 -1.11
CA ARG A 116 17.73 -2.33 -0.38
C ARG A 116 16.43 -3.00 0.08
N ARG A 117 15.37 -2.25 0.36
CA ARG A 117 14.08 -2.82 0.81
C ARG A 117 13.42 -3.57 -0.35
N ALA A 118 13.41 -2.97 -1.55
CA ALA A 118 12.95 -3.65 -2.76
C ALA A 118 13.77 -4.93 -3.04
N GLU A 119 15.09 -4.86 -2.88
CA GLU A 119 15.97 -6.03 -3.05
C GLU A 119 15.62 -7.16 -2.07
N GLN A 120 15.38 -6.82 -0.80
CA GLN A 120 14.98 -7.78 0.23
C GLN A 120 13.61 -8.40 -0.08
N LEU A 121 12.63 -7.60 -0.48
CA LEU A 121 11.30 -8.08 -0.84
C LEU A 121 11.33 -8.97 -2.09
N CYS A 122 12.13 -8.61 -3.11
CA CYS A 122 12.32 -9.46 -4.29
C CYS A 122 13.00 -10.78 -3.94
N ALA A 123 14.05 -10.75 -3.11
CA ALA A 123 14.71 -11.96 -2.66
C ALA A 123 13.76 -12.87 -1.86
N LEU A 124 12.96 -12.27 -0.96
CA LEU A 124 11.94 -12.97 -0.19
C LEU A 124 10.87 -13.60 -1.10
N LEU A 125 10.33 -12.84 -2.06
CA LEU A 125 9.29 -13.30 -2.96
C LEU A 125 9.71 -14.55 -3.76
N LEU A 126 10.97 -14.53 -4.23
CA LEU A 126 11.53 -15.57 -5.10
C LEU A 126 12.15 -16.75 -4.34
N ASP A 127 12.26 -16.67 -3.01
CA ASP A 127 12.70 -17.79 -2.18
C ASP A 127 11.56 -18.78 -1.96
N GLU A 128 11.58 -19.91 -2.68
CA GLU A 128 10.57 -20.97 -2.55
C GLU A 128 10.54 -21.63 -1.17
N ALA A 129 11.62 -21.52 -0.39
CA ALA A 129 11.68 -22.06 0.97
C ALA A 129 11.14 -21.09 2.03
N ALA A 130 10.90 -19.82 1.67
CA ALA A 130 10.32 -18.84 2.57
C ALA A 130 8.83 -19.13 2.84
N ASP A 131 8.37 -18.66 4.00
CA ASP A 131 6.96 -18.75 4.38
C ASP A 131 6.06 -18.08 3.32
N VAL A 132 4.99 -18.77 2.95
CA VAL A 132 4.10 -18.31 1.88
C VAL A 132 3.39 -17.00 2.22
N GLY A 133 3.09 -16.74 3.50
CA GLY A 133 2.52 -15.48 3.96
C GLY A 133 3.50 -14.31 3.81
N TRP A 134 4.78 -14.55 4.12
CA TRP A 134 5.82 -13.54 3.88
C TRP A 134 6.04 -13.23 2.40
N ARG A 135 5.97 -14.27 1.56
CA ARG A 135 6.03 -14.09 0.10
C ARG A 135 4.81 -13.35 -0.42
N ALA A 136 3.62 -13.63 0.12
CA ALA A 136 2.40 -12.90 -0.21
C ALA A 136 2.49 -11.41 0.15
N ALA A 137 2.97 -11.08 1.35
CA ALA A 137 3.22 -9.69 1.71
C ALA A 137 4.20 -9.00 0.74
N ALA A 138 5.24 -9.70 0.28
CA ALA A 138 6.16 -9.13 -0.71
C ALA A 138 5.51 -8.81 -2.07
N VAL A 139 4.49 -9.57 -2.49
CA VAL A 139 3.69 -9.25 -3.70
C VAL A 139 3.01 -7.90 -3.55
N GLU A 140 2.37 -7.66 -2.41
CA GLU A 140 1.67 -6.40 -2.13
C GLU A 140 2.63 -5.20 -2.16
N GLU A 141 3.79 -5.35 -1.51
CA GLU A 141 4.75 -4.27 -1.34
C GLU A 141 5.52 -3.89 -2.61
N LEU A 142 5.95 -4.87 -3.40
CA LEU A 142 6.82 -4.62 -4.57
C LEU A 142 6.16 -3.73 -5.62
N GLY A 143 4.83 -3.69 -5.67
CA GLY A 143 4.07 -2.77 -6.52
C GLY A 143 4.30 -1.29 -6.22
N ASN A 144 4.91 -0.93 -5.08
CA ASN A 144 5.19 0.47 -4.73
C ASN A 144 6.38 1.07 -5.50
N TRP A 145 7.33 0.25 -5.98
CA TRP A 145 8.56 0.75 -6.61
C TRP A 145 8.44 1.09 -8.10
N LEU A 146 7.43 0.54 -8.78
CA LEU A 146 7.21 0.72 -10.22
C LEU A 146 8.49 0.55 -11.09
N ASP A 147 9.40 -0.31 -10.63
CA ASP A 147 10.68 -0.61 -11.28
C ASP A 147 10.58 -1.93 -12.07
N ARG A 148 11.32 -2.03 -13.18
CA ARG A 148 11.33 -3.23 -14.02
C ARG A 148 11.67 -4.50 -13.27
N ARG A 149 12.56 -4.44 -12.27
CA ARG A 149 12.93 -5.60 -11.46
C ARG A 149 11.78 -6.10 -10.59
N ALA A 150 10.99 -5.19 -10.02
CA ALA A 150 9.78 -5.55 -9.28
C ALA A 150 8.76 -6.20 -10.22
N PHE A 151 8.54 -5.61 -11.40
CA PHE A 151 7.67 -6.19 -12.42
C PHE A 151 8.09 -7.61 -12.82
N ASP A 152 9.37 -7.81 -13.15
CA ASP A 152 9.88 -9.11 -13.59
C ASP A 152 9.70 -10.18 -12.49
N ALA A 153 9.91 -9.83 -11.22
CA ALA A 153 9.68 -10.73 -10.09
C ALA A 153 8.19 -11.10 -9.92
N LEU A 154 7.28 -10.13 -10.03
CA LEU A 154 5.83 -10.35 -9.97
C LEU A 154 5.34 -11.22 -11.15
N ILE A 155 5.86 -10.99 -12.35
CA ILE A 155 5.56 -11.81 -13.53
C ILE A 155 6.08 -13.24 -13.38
N GLN A 156 7.25 -13.43 -12.75
CA GLN A 156 7.76 -14.75 -12.48
C GLN A 156 6.82 -15.54 -11.57
N VAL A 157 6.27 -14.91 -10.52
CA VAL A 157 5.27 -15.54 -9.64
C VAL A 157 3.99 -15.89 -10.42
N MET A 158 3.47 -14.97 -11.22
CA MET A 158 2.30 -15.21 -12.07
C MET A 158 2.49 -16.43 -12.98
N ARG A 159 3.67 -16.55 -13.61
CA ARG A 159 3.99 -17.63 -14.55
C ARG A 159 4.27 -18.96 -13.86
N ALA A 160 4.91 -18.93 -12.69
CA ALA A 160 5.18 -20.13 -11.90
C ALA A 160 3.87 -20.76 -11.37
N GLY A 161 2.88 -19.93 -11.06
CA GLY A 161 1.60 -20.37 -10.52
C GLY A 161 1.73 -20.98 -9.12
N GLY A 162 0.92 -22.00 -8.85
CA GLY A 162 0.95 -22.74 -7.58
C GLY A 162 0.26 -22.01 -6.42
N GLU A 163 0.58 -22.45 -5.20
CA GLU A 163 -0.10 -22.00 -3.97
C GLU A 163 -0.01 -20.48 -3.76
N LEU A 164 1.16 -19.89 -4.00
CA LEU A 164 1.33 -18.45 -3.84
C LEU A 164 0.39 -17.67 -4.76
N LEU A 165 0.28 -18.05 -6.05
CA LEU A 165 -0.66 -17.40 -6.97
C LEU A 165 -2.11 -17.58 -6.54
N VAL A 166 -2.49 -18.75 -6.04
CA VAL A 166 -3.85 -19.01 -5.53
C VAL A 166 -4.17 -18.07 -4.36
N LEU A 167 -3.19 -17.81 -3.48
CA LEU A 167 -3.36 -16.92 -2.33
C LEU A 167 -3.36 -15.45 -2.71
N THR A 168 -2.52 -15.04 -3.68
CA THR A 168 -2.24 -13.64 -3.96
C THR A 168 -2.79 -13.16 -5.30
N GLY A 169 -3.61 -13.94 -6.00
CA GLY A 169 -4.00 -13.62 -7.38
C GLY A 169 -4.52 -12.20 -7.55
N ILE A 170 -5.43 -11.78 -6.66
CA ILE A 170 -5.97 -10.41 -6.65
C ILE A 170 -4.88 -9.39 -6.31
N ASP A 171 -4.11 -9.59 -5.26
CA ASP A 171 -3.06 -8.65 -4.81
C ASP A 171 -1.93 -8.49 -5.84
N LEU A 172 -1.57 -9.58 -6.52
CA LEU A 172 -0.65 -9.60 -7.64
C LEU A 172 -1.21 -8.81 -8.82
N GLY A 173 -2.49 -8.96 -9.13
CA GLY A 173 -3.19 -8.14 -10.12
C GLY A 173 -3.13 -6.65 -9.76
N ARG A 174 -3.46 -6.31 -8.51
CA ARG A 174 -3.38 -4.93 -8.01
C ARG A 174 -1.95 -4.41 -8.06
N ALA A 175 -0.93 -5.22 -7.77
CA ALA A 175 0.49 -4.88 -7.92
C ALA A 175 0.86 -4.56 -9.37
N LEU A 176 0.47 -5.42 -10.29
CA LEU A 176 0.75 -5.27 -11.72
C LEU A 176 0.01 -4.07 -12.34
N ALA A 177 -1.16 -3.68 -11.82
CA ALA A 177 -1.92 -2.53 -12.31
C ALA A 177 -1.12 -1.22 -12.33
N GLY A 178 -0.21 -1.03 -11.36
CA GLY A 178 0.67 0.15 -11.30
C GLY A 178 1.63 0.28 -12.49
N PHE A 179 1.90 -0.83 -13.19
CA PHE A 179 2.81 -0.86 -14.33
C PHE A 179 2.09 -0.68 -15.68
N VAL A 180 0.75 -0.65 -15.70
CA VAL A 180 -0.03 -0.44 -16.94
C VAL A 180 0.32 0.91 -17.60
N PRO A 181 0.39 2.05 -16.88
CA PRO A 181 0.77 3.32 -17.50
C PRO A 181 2.21 3.35 -18.03
N LEU A 182 3.05 2.37 -17.64
CA LEU A 182 4.43 2.24 -18.09
C LEU A 182 4.56 1.36 -19.34
N GLY A 183 3.46 0.77 -19.83
CA GLY A 183 3.45 -0.12 -21.00
C GLY A 183 4.07 -1.49 -20.74
N TYR A 184 4.32 -1.87 -19.48
CA TYR A 184 5.01 -3.14 -19.18
C TYR A 184 4.12 -4.36 -19.42
N LEU A 185 2.80 -4.18 -19.40
CA LEU A 185 1.83 -5.24 -19.64
C LEU A 185 1.44 -5.37 -21.12
N ASP A 186 1.92 -4.49 -22.01
CA ASP A 186 1.48 -4.44 -23.42
C ASP A 186 1.78 -5.75 -24.19
N ASP A 187 2.84 -6.46 -23.78
CA ASP A 187 3.25 -7.74 -24.37
C ASP A 187 2.54 -8.96 -23.75
N LEU A 188 1.69 -8.77 -22.74
CA LEU A 188 0.95 -9.86 -22.11
C LEU A 188 -0.39 -10.06 -22.81
N ASP A 189 -0.68 -11.31 -23.20
CA ASP A 189 -2.01 -11.67 -23.70
C ASP A 189 -3.00 -11.71 -22.52
N PRO A 190 -4.04 -10.83 -22.49
CA PRO A 190 -5.03 -10.81 -21.41
C PRO A 190 -5.79 -12.13 -21.23
N ALA A 191 -5.89 -12.94 -22.29
CA ALA A 191 -6.53 -14.26 -22.23
C ALA A 191 -5.72 -15.29 -21.43
N THR A 192 -4.41 -15.04 -21.26
CA THR A 192 -3.49 -15.93 -20.52
C THR A 192 -3.37 -15.57 -19.05
N LEU A 193 -3.93 -14.44 -18.62
CA LEU A 193 -3.89 -14.01 -17.22
C LEU A 193 -4.77 -14.91 -16.35
N ASP A 194 -4.22 -15.28 -15.19
CA ASP A 194 -5.00 -15.88 -14.11
C ASP A 194 -6.24 -15.02 -13.78
N PRO A 195 -7.42 -15.62 -13.55
CA PRO A 195 -8.64 -14.87 -13.29
C PRO A 195 -8.55 -13.91 -12.10
N GLY A 196 -7.84 -14.30 -11.03
CA GLY A 196 -7.62 -13.44 -9.87
C GLY A 196 -6.73 -12.25 -10.22
N VAL A 197 -5.66 -12.48 -10.99
CA VAL A 197 -4.76 -11.41 -11.46
C VAL A 197 -5.50 -10.41 -12.35
N ARG A 198 -6.27 -10.89 -13.32
CA ARG A 198 -7.09 -10.02 -14.18
C ARG A 198 -8.07 -9.19 -13.34
N HIS A 199 -8.78 -9.85 -12.42
CA HIS A 199 -9.73 -9.16 -11.55
C HIS A 199 -9.05 -8.09 -10.67
N GLY A 200 -7.86 -8.39 -10.12
CA GLY A 200 -7.09 -7.43 -9.34
C GLY A 200 -6.65 -6.20 -10.14
N ILE A 201 -6.27 -6.39 -11.41
CA ILE A 201 -5.96 -5.28 -12.33
C ILE A 201 -7.20 -4.40 -12.55
N ASP A 202 -8.33 -5.03 -12.89
CA ASP A 202 -9.58 -4.32 -13.16
C ASP A 202 -10.05 -3.50 -11.94
N LEU A 203 -9.97 -4.08 -10.73
CA LEU A 203 -10.32 -3.40 -9.48
C LEU A 203 -9.45 -2.17 -9.24
N ALA A 204 -8.12 -2.32 -9.35
CA ALA A 204 -7.19 -1.22 -9.13
C ALA A 204 -7.39 -0.07 -10.15
N GLN A 205 -7.70 -0.39 -11.41
CA GLN A 205 -8.00 0.62 -12.42
C GLN A 205 -9.33 1.33 -12.17
N ALA A 206 -10.37 0.60 -11.73
CA ALA A 206 -11.66 1.20 -11.37
C ALA A 206 -11.52 2.17 -10.19
N GLU A 207 -10.74 1.81 -9.17
CA GLU A 207 -10.45 2.67 -8.01
C GLU A 207 -9.70 3.95 -8.39
N GLN A 208 -8.83 3.89 -9.40
CA GLN A 208 -8.11 5.05 -9.91
C GLN A 208 -8.99 5.98 -10.74
N ASN A 209 -9.98 5.43 -11.47
CA ASN A 209 -10.88 6.20 -12.34
C ASN A 209 -12.09 6.79 -11.61
N GLY A 210 -12.43 6.27 -10.42
CA GLY A 210 -13.55 6.73 -9.59
C GLY A 210 -13.21 7.81 -8.56
N ARG A 211 -11.98 8.32 -8.54
CA ARG A 211 -11.49 9.36 -7.63
C ARG A 211 -11.33 10.72 -8.33
#